data_AF-A0A7Y9BLZ4-F1
#
_entry.id   AF-A0A7Y9BLZ4-F1
#
_cell.length_a   1.000
_cell.length_b   1.000
_cell.length_c   1.000
_cell.angle_alpha   90.00
_cell.angle_beta   90.00
_cell.angle_gamma   90.00
#
_symmetry.space_group_name_H-M   'P 1'
#
loop_
_entity.id
_entity.type
_entity.pdbx_description
1 polymer ?
#
loop_
_entity_poly.entity_id
_entity_poly.type
_entity_poly.pdbx_seq_one_letter_code
_entity_poly.pdbx_strand_id
1 'polypeptide(L)'
;MVITVVSFGNFGEQTRFDPGTAALGPVSGRSLPLDHGEIAGTFGRLGDTLAVLYRAEGALRLLLGDEDIAVVDGLEVRHERGEIFNRLTVGTRHLDYPRPSNELDVDDMTAFAEPEDFDLGLFLANVLGDPARCDLMYRSSAP
;
A
#
# COMPACT_ATOMS: atom_id res chain seq x y z
N MET A 1 15.69 10.86 -1.50
CA MET A 1 14.57 11.82 -1.57
C MET A 1 13.55 11.36 -0.55
N VAL A 2 13.11 12.22 0.36
CA VAL A 2 12.09 11.83 1.35
C VAL A 2 10.71 12.18 0.80
N ILE A 3 9.77 11.24 0.85
CA ILE A 3 8.40 11.39 0.34
C ILE A 3 7.37 11.30 1.46
N THR A 4 6.18 11.84 1.24
CA THR A 4 5.04 11.69 2.15
C THR A 4 4.23 10.46 1.75
N VAL A 5 3.96 9.58 2.71
CA VAL A 5 3.13 8.39 2.53
C VAL A 5 2.01 8.35 3.58
N VAL A 6 0.86 7.81 3.21
CA VAL A 6 -0.31 7.68 4.10
C VAL A 6 -0.49 6.25 4.58
N SER A 7 -1.04 6.07 5.78
CA SER A 7 -1.34 4.75 6.32
C SER A 7 -2.52 4.12 5.59
N PHE A 8 -2.39 2.86 5.20
CA PHE A 8 -3.47 2.08 4.63
C PHE A 8 -4.56 1.77 5.67
N GLY A 9 -4.16 1.33 6.86
CA GLY A 9 -5.09 0.85 7.89
C GLY A 9 -5.60 1.92 8.86
N ASN A 10 -4.94 3.09 8.92
CA ASN A 10 -5.30 4.15 9.88
C ASN A 10 -5.62 5.46 9.15
N PHE A 11 -6.92 5.73 8.99
CA PHE A 11 -7.37 6.92 8.25
C PHE A 11 -6.86 8.23 8.86
N GLY A 12 -6.15 9.00 8.04
CA GLY A 12 -5.59 10.30 8.40
C GLY A 12 -4.17 10.25 9.00
N GLU A 13 -3.57 9.06 9.12
CA GLU A 13 -2.14 8.95 9.48
C GLU A 13 -1.24 9.12 8.26
N GLN A 14 -0.22 9.95 8.42
CA GLN A 14 0.80 10.21 7.40
C GLN A 14 2.19 10.21 8.02
N THR A 15 3.19 9.80 7.24
CA THR A 15 4.59 9.87 7.67
C THR A 15 5.50 10.19 6.49
N ARG A 16 6.75 10.49 6.81
CA ARG A 16 7.82 10.62 5.83
C ARG A 16 8.46 9.26 5.61
N PHE A 17 8.68 8.89 4.37
CA PHE A 17 9.38 7.68 3.98
C PHE A 17 10.63 8.05 3.19
N ASP A 18 11.76 7.45 3.54
CA ASP A 18 12.99 7.53 2.76
C ASP A 18 13.23 6.21 2.03
N PRO A 19 12.97 6.16 0.70
CA PRO A 19 13.21 4.96 -0.10
C PRO A 19 14.68 4.51 -0.10
N GLY A 20 15.64 5.43 0.12
CA GLY A 20 17.06 5.09 0.12
C GLY A 20 17.49 4.28 1.35
N THR A 21 16.72 4.33 2.43
CA THR A 21 17.01 3.63 3.69
C THR A 21 15.88 2.69 4.12
N ALA A 22 14.79 2.61 3.36
CA ALA A 22 13.54 1.94 3.73
C ALA A 22 12.96 2.42 5.09
N ALA A 23 13.34 3.62 5.54
CA ALA A 23 12.96 4.12 6.85
C ALA A 23 11.66 4.92 6.82
N LEU A 24 10.73 4.57 7.71
CA LEU A 24 9.58 5.39 8.05
C LEU A 24 9.95 6.34 9.19
N GLY A 25 9.66 7.62 9.00
CA GLY A 25 9.71 8.62 10.04
C GLY A 25 8.61 8.42 11.09
N PRO A 26 8.61 9.26 12.15
CA PRO A 26 7.54 9.25 13.14
C PRO A 26 6.19 9.54 12.48
N VAL A 27 5.18 8.74 12.81
CA VAL A 27 3.82 8.90 12.28
C VAL A 27 3.20 10.17 12.88
N SER A 28 2.72 11.03 12.00
CA SER A 28 1.92 12.20 12.35
C SER A 28 0.57 11.72 12.85
N GLY A 29 0.17 12.06 14.07
CA GLY A 29 -1.19 11.81 14.53
C GLY A 29 -2.22 12.59 13.70
N ARG A 30 -3.50 12.20 13.82
CA ARG A 30 -4.72 12.74 13.17
C ARG A 30 -4.93 14.28 13.21
N SER A 31 -4.04 15.05 13.83
CA SER A 31 -4.22 16.48 14.14
C SER A 31 -3.21 17.42 13.47
N LEU A 32 -2.30 16.93 12.64
CA LEU A 32 -1.51 17.83 11.80
C LEU A 32 -2.31 18.13 10.53
N PRO A 33 -2.33 19.39 10.05
CA PRO A 33 -2.81 19.68 8.71
C PRO A 33 -2.15 18.69 7.76
N LEU A 34 -2.94 18.05 6.88
CA LEU A 34 -2.39 17.31 5.74
C LEU A 34 -1.29 18.21 5.18
N ASP A 35 -0.04 17.75 5.25
CA ASP A 35 1.04 18.53 4.68
C ASP A 35 0.67 18.52 3.20
N HIS A 36 0.28 19.65 2.63
CA HIS A 36 -0.24 19.73 1.26
C HIS A 36 0.83 19.33 0.21
N GLY A 37 2.00 18.87 0.67
CA GLY A 37 2.88 18.04 -0.11
C GLY A 37 2.13 16.86 -0.72
N GLU A 38 2.43 16.63 -1.98
CA GLU A 38 1.83 15.57 -2.78
C GLU A 38 2.07 14.21 -2.11
N ILE A 39 0.98 13.49 -1.81
CA ILE A 39 1.05 12.12 -1.30
C ILE A 39 1.67 11.27 -2.40
N ALA A 40 2.87 10.75 -2.14
CA ALA A 40 3.63 9.98 -3.09
C ALA A 40 3.57 8.47 -2.82
N GLY A 41 2.76 8.02 -1.85
CA GLY A 41 2.59 6.61 -1.56
C GLY A 41 1.65 6.28 -0.41
N THR A 42 1.48 4.98 -0.19
CA THR A 42 0.75 4.39 0.94
C THR A 42 1.61 3.32 1.59
N PHE A 43 1.55 3.23 2.92
CA PHE A 43 2.24 2.22 3.70
C PHE A 43 1.29 1.43 4.60
N GLY A 44 1.69 0.21 4.95
CA GLY A 44 1.00 -0.59 5.94
C GLY A 44 1.78 -1.86 6.25
N ARG A 45 1.19 -2.76 7.04
CA ARG A 45 1.85 -4.01 7.43
C ARG A 45 1.08 -5.22 6.91
N LEU A 46 1.81 -6.18 6.36
CA LEU A 46 1.35 -7.52 6.01
C LEU A 46 1.97 -8.49 7.02
N GLY A 47 1.29 -8.69 8.15
CA GLY A 47 1.88 -9.34 9.32
C GLY A 47 3.02 -8.48 9.89
N ASP A 48 4.22 -9.06 10.00
CA ASP A 48 5.41 -8.35 10.47
C ASP A 48 6.15 -7.60 9.35
N THR A 49 5.76 -7.80 8.10
CA THR A 49 6.40 -7.22 6.92
C THR A 49 5.83 -5.83 6.63
N LEU A 50 6.70 -4.83 6.60
CA LEU A 50 6.33 -3.50 6.11
C LEU A 50 6.12 -3.55 4.59
N ALA A 51 5.01 -3.02 4.12
CA ALA A 51 4.77 -2.79 2.70
C ALA A 51 4.57 -1.29 2.45
N VAL A 52 5.25 -0.77 1.42
CA VAL A 52 5.11 0.62 0.99
C VAL A 52 4.95 0.65 -0.52
N LEU A 53 3.79 1.06 -1.02
CA LEU A 53 3.58 1.36 -2.42
C LEU A 53 3.81 2.85 -2.63
N TYR A 54 4.74 3.22 -3.51
CA TYR A 54 5.11 4.62 -3.68
C TYR A 54 5.56 4.93 -5.10
N ARG A 55 5.47 6.21 -5.47
CA ARG A 55 6.02 6.73 -6.72
C ARG A 55 7.29 7.52 -6.44
N ALA A 56 8.36 7.17 -7.14
CA ALA A 56 9.63 7.89 -7.10
C ALA A 56 10.17 8.00 -8.53
N GLU A 57 10.67 9.18 -8.89
CA GLU A 57 11.26 9.44 -10.21
C GLU A 57 10.30 9.09 -11.38
N GLY A 58 8.99 9.26 -11.16
CA GLY A 58 7.95 8.95 -12.14
C GLY A 58 7.56 7.47 -12.22
N ALA A 59 8.26 6.56 -11.55
CA ALA A 59 7.98 5.13 -11.54
C ALA A 59 7.28 4.69 -10.25
N LEU A 60 6.32 3.76 -10.38
CA LEU A 60 5.68 3.11 -9.23
C LEU A 60 6.61 1.99 -8.72
N ARG A 61 6.73 1.88 -7.40
CA ARG A 61 7.62 0.95 -6.71
C ARG A 61 6.91 0.37 -5.49
N LEU A 62 7.27 -0.86 -5.14
CA LEU A 62 6.77 -1.56 -3.98
C LEU A 62 7.94 -1.97 -3.10
N LEU A 63 8.04 -1.38 -1.91
CA LEU A 63 8.87 -1.94 -0.85
C LEU A 63 8.07 -3.06 -0.15
N LEU A 64 8.67 -4.24 -0.02
CA LEU A 64 8.17 -5.39 0.71
C LEU A 64 9.27 -5.88 1.66
N GLY A 65 9.17 -5.53 2.94
CA GLY A 65 10.21 -5.77 3.92
C GLY A 65 11.42 -4.89 3.65
N ASP A 66 12.53 -5.52 3.26
CA ASP A 66 13.79 -4.90 2.85
C ASP A 66 13.98 -4.87 1.32
N GLU A 67 13.02 -5.42 0.57
CA GLU A 67 13.11 -5.54 -0.89
C GLU A 67 12.34 -4.43 -1.59
N ASP A 68 13.04 -3.65 -2.42
CA ASP A 68 12.43 -2.61 -3.27
C ASP A 68 12.23 -3.12 -4.70
N ILE A 69 10.97 -3.24 -5.10
CA ILE A 69 10.52 -3.86 -6.35
C ILE A 69 10.02 -2.78 -7.30
N ALA A 70 10.66 -2.67 -8.47
CA ALA A 70 10.15 -1.80 -9.54
C ALA A 70 8.87 -2.41 -10.14
N VAL A 71 7.81 -1.61 -10.23
CA VAL A 71 6.57 -2.02 -10.91
C VAL A 71 6.76 -1.77 -12.40
N VAL A 72 6.82 -2.86 -13.16
CA VAL A 72 7.03 -2.85 -14.62
C VAL A 72 5.89 -3.59 -15.31
N ASP A 73 5.71 -3.31 -16.61
CA ASP A 73 4.76 -4.06 -17.41
C ASP A 73 5.07 -5.56 -17.40
N GLY A 74 4.04 -6.38 -17.21
CA GLY A 74 4.17 -7.83 -17.05
C GLY A 74 4.66 -8.32 -15.68
N LEU A 75 4.78 -7.46 -14.66
CA LEU A 75 5.01 -7.91 -13.29
C LEU A 75 3.82 -8.74 -12.81
N GLU A 76 4.05 -10.03 -12.53
CA GLU A 76 3.01 -10.90 -12.00
C GLU A 76 2.68 -10.53 -10.55
N VAL A 77 1.44 -10.14 -10.28
CA VAL A 77 0.96 -9.93 -8.91
C VAL A 77 -0.32 -10.72 -8.70
N ARG A 78 -0.37 -11.51 -7.62
CA ARG A 78 -1.54 -12.32 -7.26
C ARG A 78 -1.79 -12.26 -5.77
N HIS A 79 -3.06 -12.20 -5.40
CA HIS A 79 -3.52 -12.36 -4.02
C HIS A 79 -4.35 -13.64 -3.91
N GLU A 80 -4.04 -14.47 -2.93
CA GLU A 80 -4.76 -15.70 -2.63
C GLU A 80 -5.25 -15.65 -1.18
N ARG A 81 -6.56 -15.83 -1.00
CA ARG A 81 -7.18 -15.86 0.32
C ARG A 81 -7.16 -17.29 0.86
N GLY A 82 -6.59 -17.48 2.04
CA GLY A 82 -6.64 -18.75 2.77
C GLY A 82 -7.53 -18.67 4.01
N GLU A 83 -7.65 -19.80 4.72
CA GLU A 83 -8.47 -19.87 5.94
C GLU A 83 -7.85 -19.09 7.10
N ILE A 84 -6.52 -19.20 7.27
CA ILE A 84 -5.76 -18.61 8.38
C ILE A 84 -4.83 -17.48 7.88
N PHE A 85 -4.22 -17.69 6.72
CA PHE A 85 -3.29 -16.75 6.11
C PHE A 85 -3.74 -16.40 4.71
N ASN A 86 -3.48 -15.16 4.30
CA ASN A 86 -3.53 -14.73 2.92
C ASN A 86 -2.11 -14.79 2.34
N ARG A 87 -2.00 -14.93 1.02
CA ARG A 87 -0.73 -14.94 0.30
C ARG A 87 -0.73 -13.83 -0.74
N LEU A 88 0.30 -12.99 -0.70
CA LEU A 88 0.64 -12.05 -1.77
C LEU A 88 1.83 -12.61 -2.55
N THR A 89 1.67 -12.73 -3.87
CA THR A 89 2.73 -13.09 -4.80
C THR A 89 3.11 -11.88 -5.63
N VAL A 90 4.40 -11.54 -5.71
CA VAL A 90 4.95 -10.45 -6.54
C VAL A 90 6.17 -10.96 -7.30
N GLY A 91 6.02 -11.17 -8.61
CA GLY A 91 6.98 -11.89 -9.43
C GLY A 91 7.19 -13.30 -8.88
N THR A 92 8.42 -13.63 -8.49
CA THR A 92 8.79 -14.93 -7.90
C THR A 92 8.71 -14.95 -6.37
N ARG A 93 8.27 -13.85 -5.74
CA ARG A 93 8.23 -13.71 -4.28
C ARG A 93 6.86 -14.08 -3.76
N HIS A 94 6.83 -14.68 -2.57
CA HIS A 94 5.60 -15.02 -1.87
C HIS A 94 5.69 -14.51 -0.43
N LEU A 95 4.64 -13.84 0.02
CA LEU A 95 4.49 -13.39 1.39
C LEU A 95 3.17 -13.91 1.94
N ASP A 96 3.26 -14.77 2.95
CA ASP A 96 2.11 -15.20 3.74
C ASP A 96 1.92 -14.21 4.90
N TYR A 97 0.70 -13.73 5.10
CA TYR A 97 0.35 -12.80 6.17
C TYR A 97 -0.98 -13.17 6.84
N PRO A 98 -1.18 -12.84 8.13
CA PRO A 98 -2.43 -13.12 8.81
C PRO A 98 -3.60 -12.48 8.09
N ARG A 99 -4.70 -13.22 7.97
CA ARG A 99 -5.95 -12.66 7.44
C ARG A 99 -6.39 -11.47 8.31
N PRO A 100 -6.79 -10.34 7.70
CA PRO A 100 -7.37 -9.22 8.46
C PRO A 100 -8.56 -9.72 9.30
N SER A 101 -8.58 -9.37 10.59
CA SER A 101 -9.63 -9.78 11.53
C SER A 101 -10.99 -9.12 11.26
N ASN A 102 -10.96 -8.05 10.49
CA ASN A 102 -12.06 -7.24 10.03
C ASN A 102 -12.65 -7.90 8.78
N GLU A 103 -13.38 -9.00 8.99
CA GLU A 103 -14.44 -9.37 8.07
C GLU A 103 -15.45 -8.21 8.09
N LEU A 104 -15.80 -7.68 6.92
CA LEU A 104 -16.91 -6.75 6.76
C LEU A 104 -18.11 -7.31 7.52
N ASP A 105 -18.40 -6.73 8.69
CA ASP A 105 -19.63 -7.04 9.39
C ASP A 105 -20.74 -6.48 8.51
N VAL A 106 -21.73 -7.31 8.18
CA VAL A 106 -22.80 -6.95 7.22
C VAL A 106 -23.67 -5.79 7.72
N ASP A 107 -23.50 -5.39 8.98
CA ASP A 107 -24.12 -4.24 9.64
C ASP A 107 -23.21 -2.99 9.75
N ASP A 108 -21.97 -3.03 9.24
CA ASP A 108 -21.04 -1.91 9.34
C ASP A 108 -21.36 -0.81 8.31
N MET A 109 -21.31 0.45 8.75
CA MET A 109 -21.75 1.65 8.01
C MET A 109 -20.85 2.00 6.80
N THR A 110 -19.92 1.11 6.44
CA THR A 110 -19.01 1.24 5.30
C THR A 110 -19.62 0.66 4.03
N ALA A 111 -20.90 0.94 3.73
CA ALA A 111 -21.63 0.39 2.58
C ALA A 111 -21.00 0.71 1.19
N PHE A 112 -19.98 1.57 1.16
CA PHE A 112 -19.21 1.93 -0.04
C PHE A 112 -17.76 1.41 -0.02
N ALA A 113 -17.33 0.73 1.04
CA ALA A 113 -15.97 0.20 1.13
C ALA A 113 -15.86 -1.13 0.37
N GLU A 114 -14.83 -1.25 -0.45
CA GLU A 114 -14.53 -2.45 -1.21
C GLU A 114 -13.70 -3.42 -0.35
N PRO A 115 -13.70 -4.74 -0.66
CA PRO A 115 -12.88 -5.71 0.08
C PRO A 115 -11.39 -5.35 0.13
N GLU A 116 -10.90 -4.65 -0.90
CA GLU A 116 -9.50 -4.18 -0.92
C GLU A 116 -9.21 -3.15 0.17
N ASP A 117 -10.17 -2.33 0.60
CA ASP A 117 -9.98 -1.30 1.64
C ASP A 117 -9.61 -1.88 3.01
N PHE A 118 -9.86 -3.17 3.22
CA PHE A 118 -9.59 -3.89 4.47
C PHE A 118 -8.39 -4.84 4.38
N ASP A 119 -7.85 -5.07 3.19
CA ASP A 119 -6.75 -5.99 2.94
C ASP A 119 -5.70 -5.34 2.05
N LEU A 120 -4.60 -4.89 2.67
CA LEU A 120 -3.50 -4.25 1.97
C LEU A 120 -2.91 -5.15 0.87
N GLY A 121 -2.83 -6.46 1.06
CA GLY A 121 -2.27 -7.34 0.03
C GLY A 121 -3.22 -7.51 -1.15
N LEU A 122 -4.53 -7.52 -0.91
CA LEU A 122 -5.53 -7.44 -1.98
C LEU A 122 -5.47 -6.10 -2.71
N PHE A 123 -5.37 -4.98 -1.99
CA PHE A 123 -5.18 -3.65 -2.59
C PHE A 123 -3.93 -3.61 -3.48
N LEU A 124 -2.80 -4.10 -2.99
CA LEU A 124 -1.57 -4.18 -3.77
C LEU A 124 -1.76 -5.04 -5.02
N ALA A 125 -2.40 -6.20 -4.91
CA ALA A 125 -2.66 -7.05 -6.07
C ALA A 125 -3.58 -6.39 -7.10
N ASN A 126 -4.62 -5.69 -6.66
CA ASN A 126 -5.55 -5.02 -7.55
C ASN A 126 -4.94 -3.79 -8.22
N VAL A 127 -4.15 -2.99 -7.50
CA VAL A 127 -3.45 -1.83 -8.09
C VAL A 127 -2.37 -2.29 -9.06
N LEU A 128 -1.55 -3.26 -8.66
CA LEU A 128 -0.39 -3.71 -9.45
C LEU A 128 -0.76 -4.63 -10.60
N GLY A 129 -1.91 -5.32 -10.52
CA GLY A 129 -2.45 -6.14 -11.60
C GLY A 129 -3.23 -5.34 -12.65
N ASP A 130 -3.51 -4.06 -12.42
CA ASP A 130 -4.22 -3.17 -13.35
C ASP A 130 -3.28 -2.05 -13.85
N PRO A 131 -2.83 -2.10 -15.13
CA PRO A 131 -1.96 -1.07 -15.69
C PRO A 131 -2.54 0.35 -15.62
N ALA A 132 -3.86 0.52 -15.76
CA ALA A 132 -4.48 1.83 -15.70
C ALA A 132 -4.45 2.40 -14.27
N ARG A 133 -4.69 1.56 -13.25
CA ARG A 133 -4.54 1.96 -11.85
C ARG A 133 -3.08 2.25 -11.50
N CYS A 134 -2.15 1.41 -11.94
CA CYS A 134 -0.71 1.64 -11.80
C CYS A 134 -0.27 2.98 -12.36
N ASP A 135 -0.77 3.36 -13.53
CA ASP A 135 -0.43 4.61 -14.17
C ASP A 135 -0.96 5.81 -13.40
N LEU A 136 -2.20 5.76 -12.91
CA LEU A 136 -2.82 6.88 -12.21
C LEU A 136 -2.32 7.07 -10.77
N MET A 137 -1.87 6.00 -10.12
CA MET A 137 -1.59 6.04 -8.69
C MET A 137 -0.44 6.98 -8.33
N TYR A 138 -0.69 7.90 -7.39
CA TYR A 138 0.24 8.94 -6.92
C TYR A 138 0.89 9.76 -8.05
N ARG A 139 0.26 9.87 -9.21
CA ARG A 139 0.58 10.98 -10.11
C ARG A 139 -0.08 12.21 -9.50
N SER A 140 0.68 13.27 -9.29
CA SER A 140 0.11 14.60 -9.10
C SER A 140 -0.91 14.78 -10.19
N SER A 141 -2.16 15.06 -9.80
CA SER A 141 -3.03 15.80 -10.70
C SER A 141 -2.37 17.17 -10.81
N ALA A 142 -1.42 17.31 -11.73
CA ALA A 142 -1.02 18.63 -12.17
C ALA A 142 -2.30 19.32 -12.68
N PRO A 143 -2.59 20.55 -12.23
CA PRO A 143 -3.78 21.29 -12.65
C PRO A 143 -3.84 21.50 -14.16
#